data_AF-A0A2E1TNW4-F1
#
_entry.id   AF-A0A2E1TNW4-F1
#
_cell.length_a   1.000
_cell.length_b   1.000
_cell.length_c   1.000
_cell.angle_alpha   90.00
_cell.angle_beta   90.00
_cell.angle_gamma   90.00
#
_symmetry.space_group_name_H-M   'P 1'
#
loop_
_entity.id
_entity.type
_entity.pdbx_description
1 polymer ?
#
loop_
_entity_poly.entity_id
_entity_poly.type
_entity_poly.pdbx_seq_one_letter_code
_entity_poly.pdbx_strand_id
1 'polypeptide(L)'
;MKYLLLFIYFLSFNSFSAADEPHPIIDSNYISKYSYDLETMNIEELEETKLTLKNYLKNNNHKDTYSDNTAKEELLVALLEYDDVRIQITDVIDEVINEYKVEEDVKNILLSFKSTFENIIKDNRHLVKNLRDYKAYDFRLGSAYLAMMSAFHETEESRKFYSRLVQDKKDDKTSIGRYNKKLKLSQENINLVKKEIEKHSEISDVKKVLAKIEKEILSRE
;
A
#
# COMPACT_ATOMS: atom_id res chain seq x y z
N MET A 1 -16.99 0.27 -20.01
CA MET A 1 -16.90 0.69 -18.60
C MET A 1 -17.12 -0.53 -17.70
N LYS A 2 -16.06 -1.06 -17.06
CA LYS A 2 -16.21 -2.06 -15.97
C LYS A 2 -14.97 -2.26 -15.07
N TYR A 3 -13.95 -1.40 -15.15
CA TYR A 3 -12.76 -1.46 -14.28
C TYR A 3 -12.31 -0.08 -13.75
N LEU A 4 -13.25 0.85 -13.55
CA LEU A 4 -12.99 2.16 -12.94
C LEU A 4 -13.49 2.23 -11.47
N LEU A 5 -13.83 1.09 -10.86
CA LEU A 5 -14.53 1.00 -9.57
C LEU A 5 -13.75 0.22 -8.52
N LEU A 6 -12.45 0.48 -8.38
CA LEU A 6 -11.68 -0.04 -7.25
C LEU A 6 -10.80 0.99 -6.54
N PHE A 7 -10.89 2.28 -6.93
CA PHE A 7 -10.19 3.38 -6.26
C PHE A 7 -11.12 4.48 -5.71
N ILE A 8 -12.44 4.37 -5.88
CA ILE A 8 -13.42 5.42 -5.49
C ILE A 8 -14.08 5.17 -4.12
N TYR A 9 -13.76 4.07 -3.41
CA TYR A 9 -14.45 3.75 -2.15
C TYR A 9 -13.95 4.47 -0.87
N PHE A 10 -13.14 5.53 -0.97
CA PHE A 10 -12.64 6.26 0.22
C PHE A 10 -13.05 7.73 0.34
N LEU A 11 -13.88 8.27 -0.56
CA LEU A 11 -14.38 9.65 -0.42
C LEU A 11 -15.62 9.73 0.48
N SER A 12 -15.43 9.38 1.75
CA SER A 12 -16.29 9.87 2.83
C SER A 12 -15.68 11.16 3.36
N PHE A 13 -16.22 12.29 2.91
CA PHE A 13 -15.91 13.63 3.41
C PHE A 13 -16.20 13.73 4.91
N ASN A 14 -15.15 13.58 5.72
CA ASN A 14 -15.04 14.18 7.03
C ASN A 14 -13.75 14.98 7.02
N SER A 15 -13.75 16.18 7.59
CA SER A 15 -12.63 17.12 7.62
C SER A 15 -11.49 16.60 8.49
N PHE A 16 -10.83 15.54 8.04
CA PHE A 16 -9.60 15.01 8.60
C PHE A 16 -8.43 15.79 8.00
N SER A 17 -7.39 16.04 8.80
CA SER A 17 -6.13 16.51 8.19
C SER A 17 -5.64 15.41 7.24
N ALA A 18 -4.93 15.78 6.17
CA ALA A 18 -4.41 14.80 5.20
C ALA A 18 -3.50 13.70 5.80
N ALA A 19 -3.10 13.84 7.08
CA ALA A 19 -2.35 12.84 7.82
C ALA A 19 -3.23 11.81 8.57
N ASP A 20 -4.54 12.07 8.72
CA ASP A 20 -5.44 11.29 9.58
C ASP A 20 -6.35 10.33 8.79
N GLU A 21 -6.52 10.48 7.47
CA GLU A 21 -7.28 9.52 6.63
C GLU A 21 -6.59 8.16 6.55
N PRO A 22 -7.27 7.01 6.69
CA PRO A 22 -6.59 5.71 6.68
C PRO A 22 -5.85 5.44 5.36
N HIS A 23 -4.55 5.18 5.44
CA HIS A 23 -3.73 4.82 4.30
C HIS A 23 -3.88 3.32 4.01
N PRO A 24 -4.22 2.91 2.78
CA PRO A 24 -4.65 1.55 2.47
C PRO A 24 -3.57 0.49 2.72
N ILE A 25 -2.30 0.87 2.62
CA ILE A 25 -1.17 0.01 2.99
C ILE A 25 -0.83 0.19 4.48
N ILE A 26 -0.41 1.37 4.94
CA ILE A 26 0.06 1.57 6.32
C ILE A 26 -0.97 1.14 7.38
N ASP A 27 -2.23 1.52 7.21
CA ASP A 27 -3.28 1.30 8.20
C ASP A 27 -4.07 -0.01 7.99
N SER A 28 -3.61 -0.87 7.04
CA SER A 28 -4.16 -2.22 6.92
C SER A 28 -3.71 -3.07 8.11
N ASN A 29 -4.61 -3.25 9.07
CA ASN A 29 -4.35 -4.02 10.27
C ASN A 29 -4.52 -5.52 10.02
N TYR A 30 -3.67 -6.31 10.68
CA TYR A 30 -3.91 -7.73 10.84
C TYR A 30 -5.23 -7.96 11.60
N ILE A 31 -6.09 -8.81 11.05
CA ILE A 31 -7.33 -9.24 11.69
C ILE A 31 -7.06 -10.60 12.33
N SER A 32 -7.22 -10.68 13.66
CA SER A 32 -7.06 -11.93 14.41
C SER A 32 -7.93 -13.04 13.83
N LYS A 33 -7.32 -14.21 13.63
CA LYS A 33 -8.02 -15.43 13.21
C LYS A 33 -8.38 -16.34 14.39
N TYR A 34 -7.97 -15.99 15.61
CA TYR A 34 -7.99 -16.86 16.79
C TYR A 34 -8.97 -16.35 17.86
N SER A 35 -10.22 -16.15 17.46
CA SER A 35 -11.30 -15.74 18.38
C SER A 35 -11.97 -16.97 18.98
N TYR A 36 -11.64 -17.29 20.23
CA TYR A 36 -12.24 -18.38 20.99
C TYR A 36 -13.02 -17.82 22.18
N ASP A 37 -14.19 -18.39 22.46
CA ASP A 37 -14.93 -18.15 23.70
C ASP A 37 -14.45 -19.15 24.78
N LEU A 38 -13.29 -18.85 25.35
CA LEU A 38 -12.57 -19.75 26.24
C LEU A 38 -13.36 -20.14 27.50
N GLU A 39 -14.25 -19.27 27.98
CA GLU A 39 -15.05 -19.51 29.19
C GLU A 39 -16.07 -20.64 28.97
N THR A 40 -16.53 -20.82 27.73
CA THR A 40 -17.55 -21.83 27.39
C THR A 40 -16.97 -23.17 26.96
N MET A 41 -15.70 -23.22 26.54
CA MET A 41 -15.04 -24.45 26.11
C MET A 41 -14.80 -25.39 27.29
N ASN A 42 -14.85 -26.71 27.10
CA ASN A 42 -14.50 -27.68 28.15
C ASN A 42 -12.97 -27.91 28.22
N ILE A 43 -12.48 -28.64 29.24
CA ILE A 43 -11.03 -28.86 29.43
C ILE A 43 -10.38 -29.60 28.24
N GLU A 44 -11.07 -30.60 27.66
CA GLU A 44 -10.54 -31.35 26.51
C GLU A 44 -10.39 -30.44 25.28
N GLU A 45 -11.40 -29.60 25.00
CA GLU A 45 -11.38 -28.61 23.93
C GLU A 45 -10.28 -27.56 24.11
N LEU A 46 -10.05 -27.11 25.35
CA LEU A 46 -8.98 -26.18 25.69
C LEU A 46 -7.60 -26.81 25.44
N GLU A 47 -7.37 -28.06 25.85
CA GLU A 47 -6.11 -28.77 25.62
C GLU A 47 -5.87 -29.09 24.14
N GLU A 48 -6.91 -29.47 23.37
CA GLU A 48 -6.81 -29.69 21.92
C GLU A 48 -6.42 -28.39 21.19
N THR A 49 -7.07 -27.28 21.56
CA THR A 49 -6.78 -25.97 20.98
C THR A 49 -5.35 -25.53 21.31
N LYS A 50 -4.94 -25.68 22.58
CA LYS A 50 -3.56 -25.42 23.03
C LYS A 50 -2.53 -26.23 22.24
N LEU A 51 -2.79 -27.52 22.00
CA LEU A 51 -1.89 -28.37 21.22
C LEU A 51 -1.80 -27.90 19.76
N THR A 52 -2.94 -27.56 19.14
CA THR A 52 -2.99 -27.03 17.76
C THR A 52 -2.18 -25.75 17.61
N LEU A 53 -2.35 -24.80 18.54
CA LEU A 53 -1.63 -23.53 18.54
C LEU A 53 -0.13 -23.71 18.82
N LYS A 54 0.25 -24.62 19.72
CA LYS A 54 1.68 -24.97 19.96
C LYS A 54 2.33 -25.58 18.71
N ASN A 55 1.61 -26.47 18.01
CA ASN A 55 2.07 -27.04 16.75
C ASN A 55 2.23 -25.97 15.66
N TYR A 56 1.28 -25.02 15.57
CA TYR A 56 1.41 -23.89 14.66
C TYR A 56 2.67 -23.06 14.95
N LEU A 57 2.94 -22.70 16.21
CA LEU A 57 4.16 -21.95 16.57
C LEU A 57 5.44 -22.72 16.22
N LYS A 58 5.48 -24.03 16.53
CA LYS A 58 6.63 -24.90 16.24
C LYS A 58 6.92 -24.97 14.74
N ASN A 59 5.88 -25.03 13.91
CA ASN A 59 6.03 -25.13 12.46
C ASN A 59 6.42 -23.79 11.80
N ASN A 60 6.16 -22.66 12.46
CA ASN A 60 6.39 -21.34 11.89
C ASN A 60 7.72 -20.68 12.30
N ASN A 61 8.55 -21.34 13.13
CA ASN A 61 9.98 -21.06 13.42
C ASN A 61 10.40 -19.58 13.21
N HIS A 62 9.72 -18.66 13.87
CA HIS A 62 9.92 -17.23 13.64
C HIS A 62 10.88 -16.64 14.67
N LYS A 63 11.70 -15.68 14.23
CA LYS A 63 12.59 -14.94 15.13
C LYS A 63 11.73 -14.17 16.14
N ASP A 64 11.90 -14.47 17.42
CA ASP A 64 11.23 -13.79 18.54
C ASP A 64 11.59 -12.30 18.68
N THR A 65 12.58 -11.82 17.92
CA THR A 65 13.12 -10.46 18.00
C THR A 65 12.50 -9.46 17.03
N TYR A 66 11.53 -9.87 16.21
CA TYR A 66 10.85 -8.93 15.31
C TYR A 66 9.90 -8.05 16.14
N SER A 67 10.03 -6.73 16.01
CA SER A 67 9.28 -5.77 16.83
C SER A 67 8.40 -4.88 15.95
N ASP A 68 7.39 -4.26 16.54
CA ASP A 68 6.55 -3.27 15.84
C ASP A 68 7.36 -2.12 15.23
N ASN A 69 8.47 -1.73 15.85
CA ASN A 69 9.36 -0.69 15.30
C ASN A 69 10.11 -1.20 14.07
N THR A 70 10.64 -2.41 14.14
CA THR A 70 11.29 -3.07 12.99
C THR A 70 10.32 -3.22 11.82
N ALA A 71 9.08 -3.62 12.09
CA ALA A 71 8.00 -3.71 11.09
C ALA A 71 7.74 -2.36 10.40
N LYS A 72 7.67 -1.28 11.19
CA LYS A 72 7.44 0.07 10.67
C LYS A 72 8.61 0.57 9.84
N GLU A 73 9.83 0.31 10.26
CA GLU A 73 11.05 0.68 9.55
C GLU A 73 11.16 -0.07 8.21
N GLU A 74 10.97 -1.39 8.21
CA GLU A 74 10.99 -2.21 6.98
C GLU A 74 9.90 -1.78 6.00
N LEU A 75 8.68 -1.51 6.49
CA LEU A 75 7.59 -1.02 5.66
C LEU A 75 7.93 0.36 5.07
N LEU A 76 8.51 1.26 5.87
CA LEU A 76 8.91 2.58 5.38
C LEU A 76 9.95 2.45 4.27
N VAL A 77 10.98 1.63 4.46
CA VAL A 77 12.02 1.41 3.44
C VAL A 77 11.40 0.91 2.13
N ALA A 78 10.56 -0.13 2.18
CA ALA A 78 9.93 -0.67 0.98
C ALA A 78 9.02 0.34 0.27
N LEU A 79 8.32 1.18 1.04
CA LEU A 79 7.49 2.27 0.50
C LEU A 79 8.34 3.36 -0.18
N LEU A 80 9.48 3.73 0.43
CA LEU A 80 10.41 4.71 -0.15
C LEU A 80 11.06 4.20 -1.45
N GLU A 81 11.42 2.92 -1.51
CA GLU A 81 11.94 2.29 -2.73
C GLU A 81 10.90 2.27 -3.85
N TYR A 82 9.63 2.01 -3.52
CA TYR A 82 8.52 2.12 -4.46
C TYR A 82 8.32 3.54 -4.97
N ASP A 83 8.46 4.53 -4.09
CA ASP A 83 8.41 5.92 -4.49
C ASP A 83 9.57 6.32 -5.41
N ASP A 84 10.77 5.78 -5.22
CA ASP A 84 11.90 6.03 -6.12
C ASP A 84 11.60 5.56 -7.57
N VAL A 85 10.67 4.61 -7.73
CA VAL A 85 10.08 4.28 -9.04
C VAL A 85 9.01 5.30 -9.43
N ARG A 86 8.07 5.65 -8.54
CA ARG A 86 6.97 6.59 -8.86
C ARG A 86 7.44 7.96 -9.32
N ILE A 87 8.51 8.48 -8.71
CA ILE A 87 9.03 9.80 -9.06
C ILE A 87 9.58 9.87 -10.49
N GLN A 88 9.88 8.73 -11.12
CA GLN A 88 10.28 8.65 -12.53
C GLN A 88 9.18 9.14 -13.49
N ILE A 89 7.95 9.38 -13.00
CA ILE A 89 6.88 9.98 -13.79
C ILE A 89 7.31 11.29 -14.47
N THR A 90 8.19 12.07 -13.85
CA THR A 90 8.69 13.33 -14.43
C THR A 90 9.42 13.09 -15.75
N ASP A 91 10.22 12.04 -15.82
CA ASP A 91 10.97 11.65 -17.03
C ASP A 91 10.05 10.95 -18.03
N VAL A 92 9.14 10.10 -17.53
CA VAL A 92 8.15 9.39 -18.37
C VAL A 92 7.22 10.37 -19.08
N ILE A 93 6.91 11.52 -18.49
CA ILE A 93 6.14 12.57 -19.17
C ILE A 93 6.86 13.05 -20.44
N ASP A 94 8.17 13.28 -20.39
CA ASP A 94 8.93 13.67 -21.58
C ASP A 94 8.94 12.56 -22.63
N GLU A 95 9.13 11.30 -22.21
CA GLU A 95 9.05 10.15 -23.11
C GLU A 95 7.68 10.07 -23.78
N VAL A 96 6.60 10.26 -23.02
CA VAL A 96 5.22 10.21 -23.52
C VAL A 96 4.94 11.34 -24.51
N ILE A 97 5.37 12.57 -24.23
CA ILE A 97 5.20 13.70 -25.16
C ILE A 97 5.84 13.37 -26.51
N ASN A 98 7.06 12.83 -26.49
CA ASN A 98 7.83 12.51 -27.68
C ASN A 98 7.30 11.27 -28.43
N GLU A 99 7.01 10.19 -27.71
CA GLU A 99 6.54 8.90 -28.27
C GLU A 99 5.16 9.04 -28.91
N TYR A 100 4.26 9.78 -28.27
CA TYR A 100 2.87 9.92 -28.72
C TYR A 100 2.65 11.09 -29.67
N LYS A 101 3.64 11.99 -29.81
CA LYS A 101 3.54 13.23 -30.61
C LYS A 101 2.26 13.99 -30.26
N VAL A 102 2.09 14.25 -28.98
CA VAL A 102 0.86 14.85 -28.45
C VAL A 102 0.66 16.27 -28.95
N GLU A 103 -0.60 16.66 -29.14
CA GLU A 103 -0.98 18.03 -29.49
C GLU A 103 -0.61 19.03 -28.39
N GLU A 104 -0.47 20.31 -28.75
CA GLU A 104 0.06 21.34 -27.85
C GLU A 104 -0.78 21.50 -26.56
N ASP A 105 -2.10 21.36 -26.63
CA ASP A 105 -2.98 21.41 -25.45
C ASP A 105 -2.68 20.27 -24.46
N VAL A 106 -2.52 19.04 -24.96
CA VAL A 106 -2.20 17.86 -24.14
C VAL A 106 -0.78 17.96 -23.60
N LYS A 107 0.16 18.45 -24.40
CA LYS A 107 1.53 18.72 -24.00
C LYS A 107 1.59 19.72 -22.85
N ASN A 108 0.82 20.80 -22.91
CA ASN A 108 0.77 21.81 -21.85
C ASN A 108 0.23 21.23 -20.54
N ILE A 109 -0.80 20.38 -20.59
CA ILE A 109 -1.28 19.63 -19.41
C ILE A 109 -0.15 18.79 -18.83
N LEU A 110 0.50 17.97 -19.66
CA LEU A 110 1.59 17.08 -19.23
C LEU A 110 2.76 17.84 -18.59
N LEU A 111 3.24 18.91 -19.22
CA LEU A 111 4.35 19.72 -18.69
C LEU A 111 3.98 20.45 -17.39
N SER A 112 2.74 20.91 -17.26
CA SER A 112 2.24 21.50 -16.01
C SER A 112 2.27 20.50 -14.86
N PHE A 113 1.81 19.26 -15.10
CA PHE A 113 1.86 18.20 -14.10
C PHE A 113 3.27 17.69 -13.82
N LYS A 114 4.16 17.66 -14.82
CA LYS A 114 5.59 17.40 -14.60
C LYS A 114 6.18 18.35 -13.56
N SER A 115 5.99 19.66 -13.76
CA SER A 115 6.43 20.68 -12.80
C SER A 115 5.78 20.50 -11.42
N THR A 116 4.49 20.13 -11.39
CA THR A 116 3.79 19.83 -10.13
C THR A 116 4.42 18.66 -9.39
N PHE A 117 4.74 17.56 -10.08
CA PHE A 117 5.43 16.42 -9.49
C PHE A 117 6.83 16.80 -8.99
N GLU A 118 7.63 17.51 -9.79
CA GLU A 118 8.96 17.97 -9.41
C GLU A 118 8.94 18.80 -8.12
N ASN A 119 7.99 19.74 -8.00
CA ASN A 119 7.83 20.56 -6.81
C ASN A 119 7.41 19.73 -5.59
N ILE A 120 6.43 18.83 -5.75
CA ILE A 120 6.02 17.92 -4.66
C ILE A 120 7.21 17.09 -4.18
N ILE A 121 7.98 16.50 -5.08
CA ILE A 121 9.13 15.65 -4.73
C ILE A 121 10.17 16.48 -4.00
N LYS A 122 10.58 17.61 -4.59
CA LYS A 122 11.61 18.51 -4.04
C LYS A 122 11.25 18.98 -2.63
N ASP A 123 10.02 19.45 -2.44
CA ASP A 123 9.61 20.12 -1.20
C ASP A 123 9.31 19.12 -0.07
N ASN A 124 9.01 17.86 -0.39
CA ASN A 124 8.45 16.93 0.60
C ASN A 124 9.26 15.64 0.80
N ARG A 125 9.87 15.07 -0.24
CA ARG A 125 10.47 13.72 -0.18
C ARG A 125 11.58 13.60 0.87
N HIS A 126 12.38 14.65 1.02
CA HIS A 126 13.49 14.71 1.99
C HIS A 126 13.04 14.81 3.45
N LEU A 127 11.78 15.23 3.68
CA LEU A 127 11.16 15.37 5.00
C LEU A 127 10.56 14.07 5.52
N VAL A 128 10.42 13.03 4.69
CA VAL A 128 9.84 11.75 5.10
C VAL A 128 10.81 10.98 6.01
N LYS A 129 10.50 10.89 7.30
CA LYS A 129 11.32 10.16 8.31
C LYS A 129 10.62 8.96 8.93
N ASN A 130 9.29 8.90 8.85
CA ASN A 130 8.48 7.82 9.39
C ASN A 130 7.23 7.57 8.52
N LEU A 131 6.44 6.54 8.85
CA LEU A 131 5.23 6.17 8.11
C LEU A 131 4.15 7.27 8.09
N ARG A 132 4.06 8.10 9.14
CA ARG A 132 3.11 9.23 9.18
C ARG A 132 3.52 10.31 8.19
N ASP A 133 4.81 10.63 8.13
CA ASP A 133 5.33 11.59 7.15
C ASP A 133 5.12 11.06 5.73
N TYR A 134 5.40 9.77 5.52
CA TYR A 134 5.20 9.11 4.24
C TYR A 134 3.74 9.21 3.79
N LYS A 135 2.79 8.95 4.69
CA LYS A 135 1.36 9.03 4.39
C LYS A 135 0.92 10.40 3.88
N ALA A 136 1.40 11.48 4.53
CA ALA A 136 1.12 12.84 4.07
C ALA A 136 1.77 13.14 2.71
N TYR A 137 2.98 12.64 2.49
CA TYR A 137 3.68 12.75 1.20
C TYR A 137 2.97 11.99 0.08
N ASP A 138 2.63 10.72 0.32
CA ASP A 138 1.93 9.85 -0.62
C ASP A 138 0.58 10.44 -1.03
N PHE A 139 -0.17 11.00 -0.08
CA PHE A 139 -1.42 11.69 -0.38
C PHE A 139 -1.21 12.84 -1.37
N ARG A 140 -0.19 13.68 -1.17
CA ARG A 140 0.14 14.79 -2.09
C ARG A 140 0.49 14.25 -3.48
N LEU A 141 1.37 13.27 -3.54
CA LEU A 141 1.79 12.67 -4.81
C LEU A 141 0.62 12.00 -5.54
N GLY A 142 -0.20 11.23 -4.82
CA GLY A 142 -1.42 10.60 -5.31
C GLY A 142 -2.46 11.60 -5.81
N SER A 143 -2.65 12.71 -5.09
CA SER A 143 -3.55 13.79 -5.50
C SER A 143 -3.15 14.43 -6.83
N ALA A 144 -1.84 14.59 -7.08
CA ALA A 144 -1.33 15.10 -8.35
C ALA A 144 -1.59 14.13 -9.52
N TYR A 145 -1.45 12.81 -9.30
CA TYR A 145 -1.85 11.82 -10.30
C TYR A 145 -3.35 11.90 -10.63
N LEU A 146 -4.20 11.99 -9.61
CA LEU A 146 -5.65 12.09 -9.80
C LEU A 146 -6.02 13.37 -10.55
N ALA A 147 -5.44 14.50 -10.16
CA ALA A 147 -5.64 15.77 -10.85
C ALA A 147 -5.18 15.71 -12.31
N MET A 148 -4.04 15.08 -12.61
CA MET A 148 -3.56 14.88 -13.97
C MET A 148 -4.54 14.04 -14.80
N MET A 149 -5.02 12.93 -14.24
CA MET A 149 -6.02 12.09 -14.90
C MET A 149 -7.32 12.86 -15.15
N SER A 150 -7.78 13.65 -14.18
CA SER A 150 -8.96 14.51 -14.31
C SER A 150 -8.79 15.59 -15.39
N ALA A 151 -7.63 16.23 -15.49
CA ALA A 151 -7.35 17.23 -16.51
C ALA A 151 -7.45 16.64 -17.93
N PHE A 152 -7.07 15.37 -18.11
CA PHE A 152 -7.27 14.72 -19.41
C PHE A 152 -8.74 14.51 -19.80
N HIS A 153 -9.69 14.67 -18.87
CA HIS A 153 -11.11 14.56 -19.17
C HIS A 153 -11.76 15.85 -19.66
N GLU A 154 -11.03 16.96 -19.72
CA GLU A 154 -11.59 18.29 -20.04
C GLU A 154 -11.95 18.47 -21.52
N THR A 155 -11.14 17.94 -22.45
CA THR A 155 -11.36 18.10 -23.90
C THR A 155 -11.58 16.75 -24.59
N GLU A 156 -12.06 16.74 -25.83
CA GLU A 156 -12.15 15.50 -26.61
C GLU A 156 -10.76 14.92 -26.91
N GLU A 157 -9.81 15.79 -27.27
CA GLU A 157 -8.46 15.36 -27.66
C GLU A 157 -7.69 14.78 -26.47
N SER A 158 -7.73 15.44 -25.32
CA SER A 158 -7.13 14.93 -24.08
C SER A 158 -7.77 13.61 -23.63
N ARG A 159 -9.07 13.42 -23.85
CA ARG A 159 -9.76 12.15 -23.54
C ARG A 159 -9.33 11.01 -24.47
N LYS A 160 -9.16 11.29 -25.76
CA LYS A 160 -8.63 10.30 -26.73
C LYS A 160 -7.21 9.90 -26.36
N PHE A 161 -6.37 10.87 -26.04
CA PHE A 161 -5.02 10.63 -25.57
C PHE A 161 -4.98 9.77 -24.31
N TYR A 162 -5.75 10.12 -23.27
CA TYR A 162 -5.81 9.34 -22.04
C TYR A 162 -6.32 7.91 -22.27
N SER A 163 -7.32 7.73 -23.13
CA SER A 163 -7.82 6.40 -23.50
C SER A 163 -6.72 5.53 -24.12
N ARG A 164 -5.87 6.14 -24.96
CA ARG A 164 -4.70 5.48 -25.55
C ARG A 164 -3.66 5.13 -24.48
N LEU A 165 -3.30 6.04 -23.59
CA LEU A 165 -2.40 5.74 -22.45
C LEU A 165 -2.91 4.57 -21.59
N VAL A 166 -4.22 4.52 -21.31
CA VAL A 166 -4.84 3.45 -20.52
C VAL A 166 -4.78 2.10 -21.23
N GLN A 167 -4.82 2.07 -22.56
CA GLN A 167 -4.61 0.86 -23.35
C GLN A 167 -3.14 0.45 -23.31
N ASP A 168 -2.25 1.39 -23.59
CA ASP A 168 -0.82 1.18 -23.79
C ASP A 168 -0.06 0.86 -22.49
N LYS A 169 -0.59 1.24 -21.32
CA LYS A 169 0.00 0.84 -20.01
C LYS A 169 0.14 -0.68 -19.82
N LYS A 170 -0.52 -1.48 -20.66
CA LYS A 170 -0.44 -2.95 -20.67
C LYS A 170 0.67 -3.49 -21.58
N ASP A 171 1.24 -2.66 -22.44
CA ASP A 171 2.29 -3.01 -23.39
C ASP A 171 3.64 -2.44 -22.93
N ASP A 172 4.51 -3.32 -22.44
CA ASP A 172 5.86 -3.00 -21.95
C ASP A 172 6.80 -2.45 -23.04
N LYS A 173 6.37 -2.34 -24.30
CA LYS A 173 7.14 -1.66 -25.36
C LYS A 173 6.95 -0.14 -25.38
N THR A 174 5.87 0.36 -24.77
CA THR A 174 5.60 1.80 -24.66
C THR A 174 6.26 2.38 -23.41
N SER A 175 6.57 3.68 -23.41
CA SER A 175 7.08 4.39 -22.23
C SER A 175 6.20 4.22 -21.00
N ILE A 176 4.89 4.45 -21.15
CA ILE A 176 3.92 4.29 -20.05
C ILE A 176 3.78 2.83 -19.59
N GLY A 177 3.89 1.85 -20.51
CA GLY A 177 3.84 0.44 -20.17
C GLY A 177 5.08 -0.03 -19.42
N ARG A 178 6.29 0.35 -19.87
CA ARG A 178 7.55 0.08 -19.13
C ARG A 178 7.49 0.63 -17.72
N TYR A 179 7.02 1.88 -17.58
CA TYR A 179 6.86 2.53 -16.29
C TYR A 179 5.87 1.77 -15.39
N ASN A 180 4.69 1.41 -15.91
CA ASN A 180 3.70 0.62 -15.18
C ASN A 180 4.22 -0.76 -14.76
N LYS A 181 5.03 -1.41 -15.59
CA LYS A 181 5.69 -2.68 -15.23
C LYS A 181 6.61 -2.50 -14.03
N LYS A 182 7.48 -1.49 -14.04
CA LYS A 182 8.39 -1.19 -12.94
C LYS A 182 7.62 -0.93 -11.64
N LEU A 183 6.54 -0.14 -11.71
CA LEU A 183 5.66 0.12 -10.56
C LEU A 183 5.10 -1.17 -9.97
N LYS A 184 4.55 -2.06 -10.82
CA LYS A 184 4.00 -3.34 -10.36
C LYS A 184 5.04 -4.21 -9.67
N LEU A 185 6.21 -4.35 -10.28
CA LEU A 185 7.31 -5.14 -9.71
C LEU A 185 7.77 -4.57 -8.35
N SER A 186 7.86 -3.25 -8.25
CA SER A 186 8.24 -2.62 -6.98
C SER A 186 7.14 -2.73 -5.91
N GLN A 187 5.87 -2.71 -6.30
CA GLN A 187 4.75 -2.95 -5.39
C GLN A 187 4.74 -4.37 -4.82
N GLU A 188 5.26 -5.37 -5.56
CA GLU A 188 5.40 -6.73 -5.04
C GLU A 188 6.31 -6.78 -3.80
N ASN A 189 7.34 -5.94 -3.72
CA ASN A 189 8.20 -5.84 -2.53
C ASN A 189 7.42 -5.37 -1.30
N ILE A 190 6.60 -4.32 -1.45
CA ILE A 190 5.72 -3.84 -0.36
C ILE A 190 4.78 -4.97 0.11
N ASN A 191 4.21 -5.72 -0.83
CA ASN A 191 3.31 -6.82 -0.51
C ASN A 191 4.02 -7.95 0.24
N LEU A 192 5.28 -8.24 -0.09
CA LEU A 192 6.09 -9.23 0.62
C LEU A 192 6.39 -8.78 2.05
N VAL A 193 6.84 -7.53 2.24
CA VAL A 193 7.09 -6.96 3.57
C VAL A 193 5.81 -6.97 4.41
N LYS A 194 4.67 -6.59 3.83
CA LYS A 194 3.38 -6.66 4.53
C LYS A 194 3.02 -8.08 4.98
N LYS A 195 3.24 -9.09 4.15
CA LYS A 195 2.99 -10.49 4.53
C LYS A 195 3.86 -10.94 5.70
N GLU A 196 5.12 -10.52 5.75
CA GLU A 196 6.01 -10.83 6.88
C GLU A 196 5.54 -10.13 8.17
N ILE A 197 5.12 -8.87 8.09
CA ILE A 197 4.53 -8.13 9.22
C ILE A 197 3.24 -8.80 9.72
N GLU A 198 2.38 -9.24 8.81
CA GLU A 198 1.15 -9.98 9.14
C GLU A 198 1.44 -11.31 9.81
N LYS A 199 2.42 -12.07 9.29
CA LYS A 199 2.87 -13.34 9.88
C LYS A 199 3.38 -13.14 11.30
N HIS A 200 4.15 -12.07 11.52
CA HIS A 200 4.60 -11.73 12.87
C HIS A 200 3.43 -11.39 13.81
N SER A 201 2.49 -10.58 13.33
CA SER A 201 1.28 -10.20 14.07
C SER A 201 0.45 -11.44 14.44
N GLU A 202 0.31 -12.38 13.51
CA GLU A 202 -0.36 -13.67 13.71
C GLU A 202 0.32 -14.50 14.81
N ILE A 203 1.65 -14.59 14.79
CA ILE A 203 2.41 -15.31 15.82
C ILE A 203 2.26 -14.66 17.20
N SER A 204 2.30 -13.33 17.26
CA SER A 204 2.09 -12.57 18.50
C SER A 204 0.69 -12.83 19.06
N ASP A 205 -0.33 -12.87 18.19
CA ASP A 205 -1.70 -13.18 18.57
C ASP A 205 -1.85 -14.62 19.09
N VAL A 206 -1.28 -15.61 18.39
CA VAL A 206 -1.27 -17.02 18.84
C VAL A 206 -0.65 -17.16 20.23
N LYS A 207 0.48 -16.48 20.49
CA LYS A 207 1.12 -16.48 21.82
C LYS A 207 0.21 -15.91 22.91
N LYS A 208 -0.50 -14.81 22.61
CA LYS A 208 -1.46 -14.20 23.55
C LYS A 208 -2.64 -15.12 23.83
N VAL A 209 -3.19 -15.77 22.80
CA VAL A 209 -4.30 -16.72 22.94
C VAL A 209 -3.87 -17.95 23.74
N LEU A 210 -2.69 -18.50 23.46
CA LEU A 210 -2.12 -19.61 24.24
C LEU A 210 -2.00 -19.27 25.73
N ALA A 211 -1.49 -18.08 26.07
CA ALA A 211 -1.39 -17.65 27.45
C ALA A 211 -2.76 -17.53 28.14
N LYS A 212 -3.81 -17.12 27.40
CA LYS A 212 -5.18 -17.10 27.92
C LYS A 212 -5.73 -18.51 28.15
N ILE A 213 -5.51 -19.44 27.21
CA ILE A 213 -5.93 -20.85 27.36
C ILE A 213 -5.24 -21.49 28.58
N GLU A 214 -3.93 -21.29 28.73
CA GLU A 214 -3.19 -21.85 29.88
C GLU A 214 -3.71 -21.30 31.20
N LYS A 215 -4.05 -20.01 31.26
CA LYS A 215 -4.67 -19.40 32.44
C LYS A 215 -6.07 -19.97 32.73
N GLU A 216 -6.86 -20.20 31.69
CA GLU A 216 -8.21 -20.74 31.81
C GLU A 216 -8.17 -22.19 32.34
N ILE A 217 -7.31 -23.03 31.79
CA ILE A 217 -7.10 -24.41 32.26
C ILE A 217 -6.71 -24.42 33.74
N LEU A 218 -5.69 -23.64 34.12
CA LEU A 218 -5.22 -23.52 35.50
C LEU A 218 -6.29 -23.01 36.48
N SER A 219 -7.31 -22.29 35.99
CA SER A 219 -8.39 -21.78 36.83
C SER A 219 -9.48 -22.81 37.16
N ARG A 220 -9.50 -23.92 36.40
CA ARG A 220 -10.50 -25.00 36.49
C ARG A 220 -9.96 -26.27 37.15
N GLU A 221 -8.64 -26.37 37.28
CA GLU A 221 -7.93 -27.37 38.08
C GLU A 221 -7.94 -27.00 39.56
#